data_AF-A0A970ALX0-F1
#
_entry.id   AF-A0A970ALX0-F1
#
_cell.length_a   1.000
_cell.length_b   1.000
_cell.length_c   1.000
_cell.angle_alpha   90.00
_cell.angle_beta   90.00
_cell.angle_gamma   90.00
#
_symmetry.space_group_name_H-M   'P 1'
#
loop_
_entity.id
_entity.type
_entity.pdbx_description
1 polymer ?
#
loop_
_entity_poly.entity_id
_entity_poly.type
_entity_poly.pdbx_seq_one_letter_code
_entity_poly.pdbx_strand_id
1 'polypeptide(L)'
;MSTIKFIQQAVNYIEANLKSELTVAEVADQAGFSPYHFSRMFCNIVGMPVSAYITKRRLYHAIYAVQNGVKSIDAALEYGFDTYAGFYKAFIREFGCSPSKYLKLTAVSQPEPVNLLEEGKFMLTRSQIKQLLKNWDIDCQAEIKNTLVNNRKTNDTWYIGQEYVFKTSRNIAGLKTHIAISQTLSAKGFQAATAIPTKNGQDFITENDRYYILTRRIQGQPLTSAERYNSDRYQIGQKYGAAIAQLHQVLAEQDQNITVDDHNLLETVLNWALPKVKQLMEQWGYALPEEFYQDYQTKFSQLYPKLPWLWKNHDIIKETARL
;
A
#
# COMPACT_ATOMS: atom_id res chain seq x y z
N MET A 1 -3.51 26.98 -18.46
CA MET A 1 -4.63 26.09 -18.06
C MET A 1 -4.04 24.81 -17.47
N SER A 2 -4.47 24.37 -16.28
CA SER A 2 -3.83 23.21 -15.64
C SER A 2 -4.26 21.90 -16.31
N THR A 3 -3.27 21.12 -16.75
CA THR A 3 -3.38 19.73 -17.23
C THR A 3 -4.32 18.86 -16.38
N ILE A 4 -4.35 19.09 -15.06
CA ILE A 4 -5.22 18.38 -14.11
C ILE A 4 -6.71 18.62 -14.40
N LYS A 5 -7.13 19.83 -14.80
CA LYS A 5 -8.54 20.10 -15.10
C LYS A 5 -9.04 19.29 -16.30
N PHE A 6 -8.21 19.12 -17.33
CA PHE A 6 -8.58 18.30 -18.49
C PHE A 6 -8.65 16.80 -18.13
N ILE A 7 -7.73 16.32 -17.30
CA ILE A 7 -7.81 14.93 -16.82
C ILE A 7 -9.00 14.75 -15.86
N GLN A 8 -9.36 15.74 -15.05
CA GLN A 8 -10.60 15.71 -14.26
C GLN A 8 -11.83 15.59 -15.14
N GLN A 9 -11.91 16.37 -16.22
CA GLN A 9 -13.00 16.29 -17.18
C GLN A 9 -13.07 14.89 -17.81
N ALA A 10 -11.92 14.32 -18.18
CA ALA A 10 -11.84 12.95 -18.69
C ALA A 10 -12.31 11.92 -17.65
N VAL A 11 -11.93 12.07 -16.38
CA VAL A 11 -12.40 11.22 -15.27
C VAL A 11 -13.91 11.36 -15.11
N ASN A 12 -14.46 12.57 -15.06
CA ASN A 12 -15.90 12.79 -14.95
C ASN A 12 -16.66 12.17 -16.14
N TYR A 13 -16.10 12.27 -17.34
CA TYR A 13 -16.65 11.63 -18.53
C TYR A 13 -16.65 10.12 -18.40
N ILE A 14 -15.54 9.52 -17.94
CA ILE A 14 -15.47 8.07 -17.69
C ILE A 14 -16.55 7.65 -16.68
N GLU A 15 -16.64 8.33 -15.53
CA GLU A 15 -17.58 8.00 -14.45
C GLU A 15 -19.04 8.07 -14.93
N ALA A 16 -19.38 9.07 -15.74
CA ALA A 16 -20.72 9.22 -16.31
C ALA A 16 -21.07 8.14 -17.36
N ASN A 17 -20.06 7.48 -17.94
CA ASN A 17 -20.23 6.57 -19.09
C ASN A 17 -19.74 5.14 -18.79
N LEU A 18 -19.62 4.73 -17.52
CA LEU A 18 -19.12 3.39 -17.16
C LEU A 18 -19.96 2.23 -17.71
N LYS A 19 -21.24 2.46 -18.00
CA LYS A 19 -22.20 1.47 -18.51
C LYS A 19 -22.20 1.32 -20.04
N SER A 20 -21.60 2.25 -20.77
CA SER A 20 -21.49 2.18 -22.23
C SER A 20 -20.13 1.63 -22.65
N GLU A 21 -19.99 1.24 -23.92
CA GLU A 21 -18.67 1.03 -24.50
C GLU A 21 -17.84 2.32 -24.41
N LEU A 22 -16.60 2.19 -23.96
CA LEU A 22 -15.68 3.32 -23.76
C LEU A 22 -14.32 2.93 -24.28
N THR A 23 -13.82 3.68 -25.26
CA THR A 23 -12.47 3.52 -25.79
C THR A 23 -11.55 4.61 -25.26
N VAL A 24 -10.26 4.32 -25.19
CA VAL A 24 -9.25 5.32 -24.79
C VAL A 24 -9.20 6.49 -25.78
N ALA A 25 -9.51 6.24 -27.06
CA ALA A 25 -9.53 7.27 -28.09
C ALA A 25 -10.66 8.28 -27.85
N GLU A 26 -11.88 7.81 -27.53
CA GLU A 26 -13.02 8.68 -27.22
C GLU A 26 -12.76 9.54 -25.98
N VAL A 27 -12.21 8.94 -24.91
CA VAL A 27 -11.89 9.69 -23.69
C VAL A 27 -10.81 10.76 -23.97
N ALA A 28 -9.82 10.44 -24.82
CA ALA A 28 -8.77 11.39 -25.20
C ALA A 28 -9.32 12.56 -26.03
N ASP A 29 -10.25 12.27 -26.96
CA ASP A 29 -10.90 13.27 -27.81
C ASP A 29 -11.74 14.24 -26.97
N GLN A 30 -12.51 13.72 -26.01
CA GLN A 30 -13.25 14.53 -25.03
C GLN A 30 -12.36 15.46 -24.20
N ALA A 31 -11.11 15.05 -23.96
CA ALA A 31 -10.12 15.87 -23.25
C ALA A 31 -9.35 16.83 -24.18
N GLY A 32 -9.56 16.78 -25.50
CA GLY A 32 -8.88 17.62 -26.49
C GLY A 32 -7.43 17.21 -26.78
N PHE A 33 -7.08 15.92 -26.62
CA PHE A 33 -5.72 15.43 -26.80
C PHE A 33 -5.65 14.23 -27.74
N SER A 34 -4.48 14.04 -28.38
CA SER A 34 -4.21 12.78 -29.07
C SER A 34 -4.21 11.59 -28.09
N PRO A 35 -4.66 10.39 -28.48
CA PRO A 35 -4.74 9.22 -27.60
C PRO A 35 -3.43 8.87 -26.90
N TYR A 36 -2.31 9.00 -27.62
CA TYR A 36 -0.97 8.75 -27.07
C TYR A 36 -0.59 9.76 -25.98
N HIS A 37 -0.80 11.05 -26.25
CA HIS A 37 -0.47 12.11 -25.29
C HIS A 37 -1.38 12.05 -24.06
N PHE A 38 -2.67 11.83 -24.28
CA PHE A 38 -3.66 11.64 -23.22
C PHE A 38 -3.29 10.47 -22.30
N SER A 39 -2.99 9.29 -22.87
CA SER A 39 -2.66 8.09 -22.08
C SER A 39 -1.44 8.31 -21.18
N ARG A 40 -0.41 8.99 -21.70
CA ARG A 40 0.79 9.37 -20.92
C ARG A 40 0.44 10.35 -19.80
N MET A 41 -0.33 11.40 -20.10
CA MET A 41 -0.75 12.39 -19.10
C MET A 41 -1.64 11.77 -18.02
N PHE A 42 -2.64 10.99 -18.41
CA PHE A 42 -3.55 10.31 -17.51
C PHE A 42 -2.79 9.37 -16.58
N CYS A 43 -1.91 8.51 -17.11
CA CYS A 43 -1.11 7.60 -16.28
C CYS A 43 -0.19 8.35 -15.31
N ASN A 44 0.37 9.50 -15.71
CA ASN A 44 1.22 10.32 -14.86
C ASN A 44 0.43 11.00 -13.72
N ILE A 45 -0.81 11.42 -13.97
CA ILE A 45 -1.65 12.14 -13.00
C ILE A 45 -2.42 11.17 -12.10
N VAL A 46 -3.08 10.18 -12.69
CA VAL A 46 -3.96 9.22 -12.01
C VAL A 46 -3.16 8.04 -11.43
N GLY A 47 -1.93 7.82 -11.90
CA GLY A 47 -1.04 6.75 -11.40
C GLY A 47 -1.32 5.37 -12.01
N MET A 48 -2.27 5.25 -12.94
CA MET A 48 -2.58 4.01 -13.64
C MET A 48 -3.04 4.26 -15.09
N PRO A 49 -2.93 3.26 -15.98
CA PRO A 49 -3.46 3.36 -17.34
C PRO A 49 -4.98 3.59 -17.37
N VAL A 50 -5.46 4.30 -18.40
CA VAL A 50 -6.88 4.64 -18.60
C VAL A 50 -7.77 3.39 -18.59
N SER A 51 -7.38 2.34 -19.32
CA SER A 51 -8.14 1.09 -19.39
C SER A 51 -8.21 0.36 -18.05
N ALA A 52 -7.13 0.40 -17.26
CA ALA A 52 -7.09 -0.16 -15.92
C ALA A 52 -8.01 0.61 -14.97
N TYR A 53 -8.00 1.94 -15.07
CA TYR A 53 -8.90 2.81 -14.32
C TYR A 53 -10.37 2.49 -14.63
N ILE A 54 -10.77 2.49 -15.90
CA ILE A 54 -12.14 2.16 -16.33
C ILE A 54 -12.57 0.79 -15.79
N THR A 55 -11.71 -0.23 -15.95
CA THR A 55 -11.98 -1.60 -15.46
C THR A 55 -12.21 -1.60 -13.95
N LYS A 56 -11.32 -0.95 -13.19
CA LYS A 56 -11.41 -0.88 -11.73
C LYS A 56 -12.72 -0.22 -11.27
N ARG A 57 -13.10 0.90 -11.89
CA ARG A 57 -14.33 1.63 -11.58
C ARG A 57 -15.56 0.78 -11.89
N ARG A 58 -15.62 0.15 -13.07
CA ARG A 58 -16.70 -0.80 -13.43
C ARG A 58 -16.85 -1.92 -12.41
N LEU A 59 -15.76 -2.52 -11.95
CA LEU A 59 -15.82 -3.58 -10.93
C LEU A 59 -16.40 -3.09 -9.60
N TYR A 60 -15.99 -1.89 -9.14
CA TYR A 60 -16.50 -1.28 -7.91
C TYR A 60 -18.00 -0.96 -7.99
N HIS A 61 -18.46 -0.40 -9.10
CA HIS A 61 -19.89 -0.12 -9.29
C HIS A 61 -20.71 -1.41 -9.42
N ALA A 62 -20.21 -2.41 -10.14
CA ALA A 62 -20.88 -3.70 -10.26
C ALA A 62 -21.03 -4.38 -8.90
N ILE A 63 -19.98 -4.43 -8.08
CA ILE A 63 -20.07 -5.08 -6.76
C ILE A 63 -20.96 -4.33 -5.78
N TYR A 64 -20.98 -3.00 -5.86
CA TYR A 64 -21.93 -2.18 -5.11
C TYR A 64 -23.38 -2.47 -5.53
N ALA A 65 -23.66 -2.60 -6.82
CA ALA A 65 -24.99 -2.99 -7.31
C ALA A 65 -25.41 -4.37 -6.81
N VAL A 66 -24.48 -5.34 -6.81
CA VAL A 66 -24.73 -6.68 -6.26
C VAL A 66 -25.04 -6.64 -4.77
N GLN A 67 -24.33 -5.81 -3.99
CA GLN A 67 -24.65 -5.60 -2.57
C GLN A 67 -26.09 -5.10 -2.37
N ASN A 68 -26.58 -4.27 -3.29
CA ASN A 68 -27.92 -3.69 -3.25
C ASN A 68 -28.99 -4.57 -3.95
N GLY A 69 -28.70 -5.85 -4.20
CA GLY A 69 -29.69 -6.85 -4.63
C GLY A 69 -29.74 -7.09 -6.14
N VAL A 70 -28.87 -6.48 -6.95
CA VAL A 70 -28.76 -6.81 -8.38
C VAL A 70 -28.08 -8.17 -8.54
N LYS A 71 -28.55 -9.00 -9.49
CA LYS A 71 -27.90 -10.29 -9.76
C LYS A 71 -26.50 -10.06 -10.33
N SER A 72 -25.52 -10.87 -9.92
CA SER A 72 -24.11 -10.68 -10.30
C SER A 72 -23.85 -10.70 -11.80
N ILE A 73 -24.61 -11.49 -12.56
CA ILE A 73 -24.51 -11.52 -14.02
C ILE A 73 -25.06 -10.23 -14.65
N ASP A 74 -26.20 -9.76 -14.17
CA ASP A 74 -26.85 -8.54 -14.66
C ASP A 74 -25.97 -7.32 -14.36
N ALA A 75 -25.42 -7.23 -13.14
CA ALA A 75 -24.48 -6.17 -12.77
C ALA A 75 -23.19 -6.19 -13.60
N ALA A 76 -22.65 -7.37 -13.92
CA ALA A 76 -21.47 -7.47 -14.78
C ALA A 76 -21.75 -6.94 -16.19
N LEU A 77 -22.87 -7.33 -16.79
CA LEU A 77 -23.27 -6.89 -18.12
C LEU A 77 -23.58 -5.38 -18.14
N GLU A 78 -24.29 -4.89 -17.12
CA GLU A 78 -24.67 -3.47 -17.01
C GLU A 78 -23.46 -2.53 -16.94
N TYR A 79 -22.37 -2.97 -16.30
CA TYR A 79 -21.13 -2.18 -16.20
C TYR A 79 -20.09 -2.57 -17.26
N GLY A 80 -20.53 -3.01 -18.44
CA GLY A 80 -19.71 -3.09 -19.65
C GLY A 80 -18.72 -4.25 -19.69
N PHE A 81 -19.03 -5.38 -19.06
CA PHE A 81 -18.35 -6.65 -19.31
C PHE A 81 -19.19 -7.51 -20.26
N ASP A 82 -18.57 -8.10 -21.28
CA ASP A 82 -19.29 -8.95 -22.25
C ASP A 82 -19.78 -10.27 -21.63
N THR A 83 -19.10 -10.76 -20.60
CA THR A 83 -19.41 -12.02 -19.93
C THR A 83 -19.14 -11.94 -18.44
N TYR A 84 -19.92 -12.71 -17.67
CA TYR A 84 -19.67 -12.87 -16.24
C TYR A 84 -18.29 -13.50 -15.96
N ALA A 85 -17.81 -14.40 -16.83
CA ALA A 85 -16.48 -15.00 -16.70
C ALA A 85 -15.36 -13.94 -16.82
N GLY A 86 -15.52 -12.98 -17.74
CA GLY A 86 -14.63 -11.83 -17.89
C GLY A 86 -14.62 -10.95 -16.63
N PHE A 87 -15.81 -10.60 -16.12
CA PHE A 87 -15.97 -9.89 -14.86
C PHE A 87 -15.28 -10.62 -13.69
N TYR A 88 -15.57 -11.91 -13.51
CA TYR A 88 -15.05 -12.70 -12.40
C TYR A 88 -13.51 -12.76 -12.41
N LYS A 89 -12.91 -12.97 -13.58
CA LYS A 89 -11.45 -12.97 -13.75
C LYS A 89 -10.83 -11.61 -13.46
N ALA A 90 -11.45 -10.53 -13.93
CA ALA A 90 -10.99 -9.17 -13.65
C ALA A 90 -11.14 -8.82 -12.16
N PHE A 91 -12.23 -9.24 -11.53
CA PHE A 91 -12.51 -9.01 -10.11
C PHE A 91 -11.47 -9.67 -9.20
N ILE A 92 -11.18 -10.96 -9.42
CA ILE A 92 -10.13 -11.66 -8.66
C ILE A 92 -8.77 -11.01 -8.85
N ARG A 93 -8.45 -10.57 -10.07
CA ARG A 93 -7.17 -9.90 -10.34
C ARG A 93 -7.03 -8.59 -9.58
N GLU A 94 -8.12 -7.83 -9.43
CA GLU A 94 -8.10 -6.52 -8.76
C GLU A 94 -8.21 -6.62 -7.23
N PHE A 95 -9.06 -7.51 -6.72
CA PHE A 95 -9.40 -7.59 -5.29
C PHE A 95 -8.88 -8.83 -4.58
N GLY A 96 -8.21 -9.74 -5.29
CA GLY A 96 -7.59 -10.94 -4.73
C GLY A 96 -8.57 -12.03 -4.26
N CYS A 97 -9.88 -11.81 -4.36
CA CYS A 97 -10.91 -12.76 -3.95
C CYS A 97 -12.15 -12.73 -4.85
N SER A 98 -13.08 -13.67 -4.64
CA SER A 98 -14.34 -13.71 -5.40
C SER A 98 -15.32 -12.61 -4.95
N PRO A 99 -16.22 -12.14 -5.84
CA PRO A 99 -17.27 -11.17 -5.49
C PRO A 99 -18.06 -11.55 -4.24
N SER A 100 -18.49 -12.80 -4.12
CA SER A 100 -19.25 -13.30 -2.96
C SER A 100 -18.44 -13.29 -1.67
N LYS A 101 -17.12 -13.51 -1.74
CA LYS A 101 -16.23 -13.41 -0.57
C LYS A 101 -16.02 -11.95 -0.19
N TYR A 102 -15.82 -11.07 -1.17
CA TYR A 102 -15.64 -9.63 -0.96
C TYR A 102 -16.83 -9.02 -0.20
N LEU A 103 -18.07 -9.32 -0.61
CA LEU A 103 -19.28 -8.82 0.05
C LEU A 103 -19.48 -9.33 1.48
N LYS A 104 -18.90 -10.47 1.85
CA LYS A 104 -18.94 -10.98 3.23
C LYS A 104 -17.94 -10.28 4.14
N LEU A 105 -16.81 -9.85 3.58
CA LEU A 105 -15.69 -9.26 4.32
C LEU A 105 -15.81 -7.73 4.40
N THR A 106 -16.50 -7.10 3.47
CA THR A 106 -16.49 -5.64 3.32
C THR A 106 -17.86 -5.13 2.95
N ALA A 107 -18.36 -4.16 3.72
CA ALA A 107 -19.47 -3.33 3.30
C ALA A 107 -18.96 -2.36 2.22
N VAL A 108 -19.46 -2.51 1.00
CA VAL A 108 -19.13 -1.66 -0.14
C VAL A 108 -19.88 -0.34 0.02
N SER A 109 -19.15 0.75 0.21
CA SER A 109 -19.72 2.09 0.17
C SER A 109 -20.14 2.47 -1.24
N GLN A 110 -21.05 3.43 -1.37
CA GLN A 110 -21.40 4.01 -2.67
C GLN A 110 -20.11 4.49 -3.36
N PRO A 111 -19.85 4.11 -4.62
CA PRO A 111 -18.67 4.56 -5.32
C PRO A 111 -18.80 6.06 -5.62
N GLU A 112 -17.96 6.86 -4.96
CA GLU A 112 -17.86 8.29 -5.24
C GLU A 112 -16.93 8.53 -6.45
N PRO A 113 -17.25 9.49 -7.34
CA PRO A 113 -16.39 9.87 -8.45
C PRO A 113 -15.02 10.32 -7.96
N VAL A 114 -13.96 9.93 -8.68
CA VAL A 114 -12.61 10.40 -8.38
C VAL A 114 -12.53 11.90 -8.68
N ASN A 115 -12.37 12.70 -7.64
CA ASN A 115 -12.22 14.13 -7.78
C ASN A 115 -10.72 14.47 -7.78
N LEU A 116 -9.99 14.35 -8.88
CA LEU A 116 -8.62 14.86 -9.05
C LEU A 116 -8.40 16.35 -8.64
N LEU A 117 -9.42 17.16 -8.41
CA LEU A 117 -9.24 18.49 -7.81
C LEU A 117 -9.19 18.44 -6.27
N GLU A 118 -9.80 17.42 -5.65
CA GLU A 118 -9.78 17.11 -4.21
C GLU A 118 -8.78 15.97 -3.88
N GLU A 119 -8.87 14.83 -4.55
CA GLU A 119 -8.00 13.64 -4.54
C GLU A 119 -6.71 13.77 -5.37
N GLY A 120 -6.61 14.75 -6.28
CA GLY A 120 -5.49 14.93 -7.22
C GLY A 120 -4.58 16.14 -6.92
N LYS A 121 -4.45 16.46 -5.64
CA LYS A 121 -3.11 16.67 -5.08
C LYS A 121 -2.72 15.32 -4.47
N PHE A 122 -1.54 14.77 -4.71
CA PHE A 122 -0.39 15.20 -3.94
C PHE A 122 0.88 14.67 -4.63
N MET A 123 1.20 15.15 -5.84
CA MET A 123 2.59 15.57 -6.00
C MET A 123 2.66 16.90 -5.28
N LEU A 124 3.13 16.89 -4.04
CA LEU A 124 3.49 18.15 -3.40
C LEU A 124 4.55 18.80 -4.30
N THR A 125 4.19 19.95 -4.87
CA THR A 125 5.21 20.77 -5.51
C THR A 125 6.27 21.13 -4.48
N ARG A 126 7.51 21.34 -4.91
CA ARG A 126 8.58 21.78 -4.00
C ARG A 126 8.17 23.01 -3.18
N SER A 127 7.37 23.91 -3.75
CA SER A 127 6.83 25.08 -3.04
C SER A 127 5.87 24.70 -1.92
N GLN A 128 4.98 23.74 -2.14
CA GLN A 128 4.05 23.26 -1.11
C GLN A 128 4.79 22.48 -0.02
N ILE A 129 5.77 21.64 -0.38
CA ILE A 129 6.65 21.00 0.62
C ILE A 129 7.33 22.08 1.47
N LYS A 130 7.96 23.08 0.85
CA LYS A 130 8.60 24.19 1.57
C LYS A 130 7.63 24.93 2.49
N GLN A 131 6.38 25.13 2.06
CA GLN A 131 5.38 25.78 2.91
C GLN A 131 5.01 24.91 4.11
N LEU A 132 4.82 23.60 3.92
CA LEU A 132 4.56 22.65 5.00
C LEU A 132 5.75 22.54 5.96
N LEU A 133 6.98 22.52 5.45
CA LEU A 133 8.20 22.43 6.26
C LEU A 133 8.39 23.61 7.22
N LYS A 134 7.75 24.76 6.99
CA LYS A 134 7.77 25.90 7.93
C LYS A 134 7.20 25.57 9.31
N ASN A 135 6.39 24.49 9.41
CA ASN A 135 5.86 23.99 10.68
C ASN A 135 6.93 23.32 11.56
N TRP A 136 8.10 22.99 11.01
CA TRP A 136 9.25 22.45 11.74
C TRP A 136 10.37 23.49 11.83
N ASP A 137 11.23 23.32 12.85
CA ASP A 137 12.42 24.15 13.03
C ASP A 137 13.61 23.56 12.27
N ILE A 138 13.54 23.62 10.95
CA ILE A 138 14.58 23.11 10.04
C ILE A 138 14.92 24.14 8.96
N ASP A 139 16.06 23.96 8.30
CA ASP A 139 16.42 24.75 7.13
C ASP A 139 15.46 24.48 5.96
N CYS A 140 14.57 25.44 5.70
CA CYS A 140 13.59 25.40 4.61
C CYS A 140 14.22 25.59 3.21
N GLN A 141 15.51 25.94 3.13
CA GLN A 141 16.27 26.02 1.88
C GLN A 141 16.89 24.68 1.46
N ALA A 142 16.87 23.68 2.36
CA ALA A 142 17.41 22.36 2.09
C ALA A 142 16.88 21.75 0.78
N GLU A 143 17.76 21.01 0.10
CA GLU A 143 17.44 20.38 -1.18
C GLU A 143 16.34 19.32 -1.02
N ILE A 144 15.32 19.35 -1.89
CA ILE A 144 14.20 18.40 -1.87
C ILE A 144 14.36 17.39 -3.00
N LYS A 145 14.56 16.11 -2.63
CA LYS A 145 14.67 14.98 -3.56
C LYS A 145 13.51 14.00 -3.37
N ASN A 146 13.00 13.46 -4.47
CA ASN A 146 12.05 12.35 -4.40
C ASN A 146 12.77 11.08 -3.97
N THR A 147 12.09 10.22 -3.22
CA THR A 147 12.58 8.87 -2.95
C THR A 147 12.23 7.92 -4.11
N LEU A 148 13.00 6.85 -4.25
CA LEU A 148 12.81 5.84 -5.30
C LEU A 148 12.51 4.49 -4.64
N VAL A 149 11.46 3.82 -5.08
CA VAL A 149 11.14 2.43 -4.74
C VAL A 149 11.09 1.65 -6.05
N ASN A 150 11.92 0.61 -6.20
CA ASN A 150 12.05 -0.19 -7.43
C ASN A 150 12.28 0.68 -8.68
N ASN A 151 13.20 1.66 -8.60
CA ASN A 151 13.47 2.66 -9.63
C ASN A 151 12.28 3.55 -10.03
N ARG A 152 11.19 3.56 -9.26
CA ARG A 152 10.04 4.45 -9.47
C ARG A 152 10.01 5.52 -8.39
N LYS A 153 9.72 6.77 -8.80
CA LYS A 153 9.53 7.88 -7.85
C LYS A 153 8.29 7.60 -7.00
N THR A 154 8.43 7.80 -5.69
CA THR A 154 7.30 7.83 -4.79
C THR A 154 6.69 9.24 -4.77
N ASN A 155 5.39 9.31 -4.46
CA ASN A 155 4.64 10.56 -4.39
C ASN A 155 4.21 10.90 -2.95
N ASP A 156 4.73 10.16 -1.97
CA ASP A 156 4.37 10.27 -0.56
C ASP A 156 5.57 10.45 0.37
N THR A 157 6.81 10.37 -0.17
CA THR A 157 8.04 10.36 0.62
C THR A 157 9.17 11.13 -0.09
N TRP A 158 9.76 12.11 0.59
CA TRP A 158 10.81 12.99 0.07
C TRP A 158 12.00 13.09 1.03
N TYR A 159 13.22 13.15 0.50
CA TYR A 159 14.40 13.56 1.26
C TYR A 159 14.48 15.07 1.34
N ILE A 160 14.71 15.59 2.55
CA ILE A 160 14.95 17.01 2.81
C ILE A 160 16.39 17.15 3.31
N GLY A 161 17.25 17.65 2.43
CA GLY A 161 18.70 17.67 2.64
C GLY A 161 19.27 16.26 2.82
N GLN A 162 20.24 16.14 3.73
CA GLN A 162 20.86 14.85 4.07
C GLN A 162 20.28 14.22 5.35
N GLU A 163 19.54 14.98 6.14
CA GLU A 163 19.19 14.61 7.52
C GLU A 163 17.75 14.15 7.71
N TYR A 164 16.82 14.54 6.84
CA TYR A 164 15.40 14.32 7.09
C TYR A 164 14.67 13.63 5.94
N VAL A 165 13.57 12.98 6.31
CA VAL A 165 12.59 12.39 5.40
C VAL A 165 11.23 13.00 5.72
N PHE A 166 10.58 13.57 4.70
CA PHE A 166 9.22 14.08 4.79
C PHE A 166 8.26 13.07 4.20
N LYS A 167 7.21 12.68 4.94
CA LYS A 167 6.22 11.68 4.50
C LYS A 167 4.79 12.21 4.63
N THR A 168 3.90 11.70 3.78
CA THR A 168 2.45 11.92 3.91
C THR A 168 1.66 10.62 3.87
N SER A 169 0.63 10.51 4.70
CA SER A 169 -0.27 9.35 4.75
C SER A 169 -1.71 9.78 5.01
N ARG A 170 -2.68 8.94 4.61
CA ARG A 170 -4.08 9.01 5.03
C ARG A 170 -4.40 8.04 6.18
N ASN A 171 -3.54 7.05 6.41
CA ASN A 171 -3.71 6.07 7.47
C ASN A 171 -3.14 6.61 8.79
N ILE A 172 -4.01 7.22 9.62
CA ILE A 172 -3.63 7.74 10.94
C ILE A 172 -3.22 6.65 11.92
N ALA A 173 -3.90 5.50 11.91
CA ALA A 173 -3.61 4.41 12.82
C ALA A 173 -2.20 3.86 12.54
N GLY A 174 -1.90 3.58 11.28
CA GLY A 174 -0.57 3.16 10.84
C GLY A 174 0.52 4.19 11.13
N LEU A 175 0.22 5.49 10.93
CA LEU A 175 1.17 6.56 11.27
C LEU A 175 1.49 6.62 12.76
N LYS A 176 0.46 6.60 13.62
CA LYS A 176 0.64 6.59 15.09
C LYS A 176 1.42 5.37 15.55
N THR A 177 1.09 4.20 15.01
CA THR A 177 1.84 2.96 15.25
C THR A 177 3.31 3.10 14.86
N HIS A 178 3.62 3.65 13.69
CA HIS A 178 5.00 3.89 13.26
C HIS A 178 5.75 4.86 14.18
N ILE A 179 5.11 5.96 14.60
CA ILE A 179 5.69 6.94 15.52
C ILE A 179 6.02 6.27 16.86
N ALA A 180 5.06 5.55 17.44
CA ALA A 180 5.23 4.86 18.71
C ALA A 180 6.38 3.85 18.64
N ILE A 181 6.39 2.98 17.62
CA ILE A 181 7.46 2.00 17.39
C ILE A 181 8.82 2.70 17.28
N SER A 182 8.91 3.75 16.46
CA SER A 182 10.18 4.45 16.24
C SER A 182 10.71 5.12 17.51
N GLN A 183 9.82 5.71 18.32
CA GLN A 183 10.18 6.31 19.61
C GLN A 183 10.66 5.24 20.60
N THR A 184 9.96 4.11 20.72
CA THR A 184 10.36 3.00 21.60
C THR A 184 11.72 2.43 21.20
N LEU A 185 11.93 2.20 19.90
CA LEU A 185 13.20 1.71 19.37
C LEU A 185 14.34 2.69 19.70
N SER A 186 14.14 3.98 19.43
CA SER A 186 15.14 5.01 19.73
C SER A 186 15.45 5.11 21.23
N ALA A 187 14.45 4.99 22.10
CA ALA A 187 14.64 5.01 23.55
C ALA A 187 15.47 3.82 24.06
N LYS A 188 15.47 2.70 23.32
CA LYS A 188 16.27 1.51 23.60
C LYS A 188 17.62 1.51 22.88
N GLY A 189 18.02 2.64 22.28
CA GLY A 189 19.31 2.83 21.63
C GLY A 189 19.39 2.37 20.18
N PHE A 190 18.27 1.98 19.55
CA PHE A 190 18.24 1.67 18.12
C PHE A 190 18.26 2.93 17.28
N GLN A 191 18.90 2.85 16.12
CA GLN A 191 18.74 3.87 15.09
C GLN A 191 17.38 3.70 14.41
N ALA A 192 16.45 4.61 14.67
CA ALA A 192 15.09 4.58 14.13
C ALA A 192 14.70 5.91 13.47
N ALA A 193 13.73 5.87 12.57
CA ALA A 193 13.20 7.06 11.89
C ALA A 193 12.24 7.84 12.81
N THR A 194 12.78 8.47 13.84
CA THR A 194 12.00 9.22 14.84
C THR A 194 11.37 10.47 14.26
N ALA A 195 10.15 10.78 14.72
CA ALA A 195 9.45 12.01 14.36
C ALA A 195 10.21 13.23 14.91
N ILE A 196 10.31 14.28 14.10
CA ILE A 196 10.75 15.60 14.53
C ILE A 196 9.50 16.37 14.96
N PRO A 197 9.41 16.84 16.21
CA PRO A 197 8.28 17.65 16.64
C PRO A 197 8.17 18.94 15.83
N THR A 198 6.94 19.34 15.56
CA THR A 198 6.60 20.67 15.01
C THR A 198 6.91 21.76 16.03
N LYS A 199 6.91 23.03 15.58
CA LYS A 199 7.07 24.20 16.47
C LYS A 199 6.06 24.27 17.61
N ASN A 200 4.91 23.62 17.45
CA ASN A 200 3.85 23.55 18.46
C ASN A 200 3.92 22.25 19.29
N GLY A 201 4.98 21.45 19.14
CA GLY A 201 5.20 20.22 19.92
C GLY A 201 4.43 18.97 19.43
N GLN A 202 3.75 19.03 18.28
CA GLN A 202 3.06 17.88 17.71
C GLN A 202 4.00 17.04 16.82
N ASP A 203 3.85 15.72 16.80
CA ASP A 203 4.67 14.80 15.98
C ASP A 203 4.36 14.88 14.46
N PHE A 204 3.16 15.36 14.10
CA PHE A 204 2.71 15.51 12.72
C PHE A 204 1.71 16.67 12.61
N ILE A 205 1.52 17.19 11.40
CA ILE A 205 0.44 18.14 11.09
C ILE A 205 -0.64 17.46 10.25
N THR A 206 -1.86 18.01 10.29
CA THR A 206 -2.99 17.52 9.51
C THR A 206 -3.49 18.62 8.57
N GLU A 207 -3.61 18.31 7.27
CA GLU A 207 -4.16 19.24 6.28
C GLU A 207 -4.86 18.46 5.16
N ASN A 208 -6.12 18.80 4.85
CA ASN A 208 -6.94 18.17 3.80
C ASN A 208 -7.02 16.63 3.93
N ASP A 209 -7.39 16.13 5.11
CA ASP A 209 -7.52 14.68 5.40
C ASP A 209 -6.22 13.87 5.21
N ARG A 210 -5.07 14.54 5.35
CA ARG A 210 -3.75 13.90 5.29
C ARG A 210 -2.91 14.33 6.46
N TYR A 211 -2.05 13.41 6.86
CA TYR A 211 -1.07 13.60 7.91
C TYR A 211 0.30 13.78 7.28
N TYR A 212 1.07 14.74 7.78
CA TYR A 212 2.42 15.02 7.33
C TYR A 212 3.37 14.91 8.50
N ILE A 213 4.41 14.12 8.31
CA ILE A 213 5.42 13.86 9.31
C ILE A 213 6.80 14.16 8.72
N LEU A 214 7.65 14.75 9.54
CA LEU A 214 9.07 14.86 9.27
C LEU A 214 9.79 13.89 10.21
N THR A 215 10.61 12.99 9.67
CA THR A 215 11.39 12.05 10.46
C THR A 215 12.88 12.25 10.23
N ARG A 216 13.71 11.86 11.21
CA ARG A 216 15.14 11.78 11.00
C ARG A 216 15.47 10.64 10.03
N ARG A 217 16.39 10.90 9.11
CA ARG A 217 16.89 9.90 8.16
C ARG A 217 17.84 8.94 8.86
N ILE A 218 17.60 7.65 8.72
CA ILE A 218 18.56 6.61 9.11
C ILE A 218 19.77 6.71 8.18
N GLN A 219 20.94 6.81 8.80
CA GLN A 219 22.22 6.94 8.10
C GLN A 219 22.79 5.55 7.85
N GLY A 220 23.34 5.35 6.66
CA GLY A 220 23.88 4.06 6.26
C GLY A 220 23.58 3.76 4.79
N GLN A 221 24.11 2.64 4.32
CA GLN A 221 23.81 2.10 2.99
C GLN A 221 23.07 0.77 3.15
N PRO A 222 22.05 0.50 2.33
CA PRO A 222 21.42 -0.81 2.32
C PRO A 222 22.46 -1.88 1.99
N LEU A 223 22.50 -2.97 2.76
CA LEU A 223 23.36 -4.11 2.48
C LEU A 223 22.99 -4.72 1.12
N THR A 224 23.97 -4.83 0.23
CA THR A 224 23.87 -5.48 -1.07
C THR A 224 23.70 -7.00 -0.93
N SER A 225 23.22 -7.68 -1.97
CA SER A 225 23.12 -9.14 -1.96
C SER A 225 24.48 -9.82 -1.77
N ALA A 226 25.56 -9.25 -2.31
CA ALA A 226 26.91 -9.79 -2.14
C ALA A 226 27.36 -9.68 -0.67
N GLU A 227 27.14 -8.53 -0.03
CA GLU A 227 27.45 -8.35 1.39
C GLU A 227 26.62 -9.24 2.29
N ARG A 228 25.39 -9.60 1.91
CA ARG A 228 24.54 -10.51 2.70
C ARG A 228 24.96 -11.97 2.59
N TYR A 229 25.36 -12.43 1.40
CA TYR A 229 25.43 -13.86 1.11
C TYR A 229 26.79 -14.40 0.65
N ASN A 230 27.70 -13.55 0.14
CA ASN A 230 28.94 -14.03 -0.49
C ASN A 230 30.16 -14.01 0.44
N SER A 231 30.18 -13.12 1.43
CA SER A 231 31.26 -12.99 2.42
C SER A 231 31.03 -13.90 3.63
N ASP A 232 31.41 -13.48 4.85
CA ASP A 232 31.17 -14.21 6.10
C ASP A 232 29.67 -14.24 6.46
N ARG A 233 28.93 -15.05 5.71
CA ARG A 233 27.48 -15.27 5.86
C ARG A 233 27.12 -15.74 7.27
N TYR A 234 28.04 -16.41 7.97
CA TYR A 234 27.80 -16.92 9.31
C TYR A 234 27.82 -15.79 10.33
N GLN A 235 28.86 -14.95 10.31
CA GLN A 235 28.94 -13.78 11.19
C GLN A 235 27.84 -12.77 10.88
N ILE A 236 27.52 -12.54 9.60
CA ILE A 236 26.40 -11.68 9.20
C ILE A 236 25.08 -12.27 9.68
N GLY A 237 24.85 -13.57 9.50
CA GLY A 237 23.67 -14.26 10.00
C GLY A 237 23.51 -14.13 11.53
N GLN A 238 24.60 -14.24 12.28
CA GLN A 238 24.60 -14.01 13.73
C GLN A 238 24.20 -12.56 14.09
N LYS A 239 24.75 -11.57 13.37
CA LYS A 239 24.38 -10.15 13.57
C LYS A 239 22.89 -9.90 13.29
N TYR A 240 22.35 -10.48 12.20
CA TYR A 240 20.91 -10.41 11.89
C TYR A 240 20.07 -11.06 13.00
N GLY A 241 20.43 -12.28 13.41
CA GLY A 241 19.72 -12.99 14.47
C GLY A 241 19.70 -12.21 15.78
N ALA A 242 20.83 -11.63 16.18
CA ALA A 242 20.93 -10.78 17.37
C ALA A 242 20.07 -9.51 17.24
N ALA A 243 20.13 -8.81 16.11
CA ALA A 243 19.34 -7.60 15.88
C ALA A 243 17.83 -7.91 15.92
N ILE A 244 17.38 -8.99 15.26
CA ILE A 244 15.98 -9.44 15.28
C ILE A 244 15.55 -9.82 16.70
N ALA A 245 16.39 -10.51 17.47
CA ALA A 245 16.09 -10.87 18.85
C ALA A 245 15.92 -9.64 19.75
N GLN A 246 16.78 -8.63 19.61
CA GLN A 246 16.65 -7.40 20.38
C GLN A 246 15.38 -6.61 19.97
N LEU A 247 15.06 -6.55 18.67
CA LEU A 247 13.81 -5.95 18.19
C LEU A 247 12.58 -6.63 18.79
N HIS A 248 12.59 -7.97 18.87
CA HIS A 248 11.51 -8.73 19.51
C HIS A 248 11.32 -8.35 20.97
N GLN A 249 12.40 -8.24 21.74
CA GLN A 249 12.31 -7.91 23.16
C GLN A 249 11.69 -6.53 23.36
N VAL A 250 12.11 -5.53 22.56
CA VAL A 250 11.57 -4.17 22.65
C VAL A 250 10.09 -4.11 22.30
N LEU A 251 9.67 -4.83 21.26
CA LEU A 251 8.29 -4.77 20.77
C LEU A 251 7.33 -5.60 21.63
N ALA A 252 7.81 -6.66 22.29
CA ALA A 252 7.02 -7.41 23.27
C ALA A 252 6.57 -6.55 24.47
N GLU A 253 7.34 -5.53 24.85
CA GLU A 253 6.96 -4.58 25.91
C GLU A 253 5.79 -3.66 25.50
N GLN A 254 5.48 -3.54 24.19
CA GLN A 254 4.48 -2.62 23.65
C GLN A 254 3.25 -3.31 23.04
N ASP A 255 3.15 -4.64 23.17
CA ASP A 255 2.11 -5.50 22.58
C ASP A 255 0.69 -4.97 22.82
N GLN A 256 0.39 -4.45 24.01
CA GLN A 256 -0.94 -3.93 24.37
C GLN A 256 -1.26 -2.53 23.82
N ASN A 257 -0.25 -1.76 23.42
CA ASN A 257 -0.41 -0.35 23.01
C ASN A 257 -0.37 -0.16 21.50
N ILE A 258 0.05 -1.18 20.74
CA ILE A 258 0.17 -1.10 19.30
C ILE A 258 -0.97 -1.89 18.65
N THR A 259 -1.99 -1.17 18.18
CA THR A 259 -3.02 -1.76 17.33
C THR A 259 -2.47 -1.93 15.93
N VAL A 260 -2.30 -3.18 15.50
CA VAL A 260 -1.92 -3.53 14.13
C VAL A 260 -3.15 -4.08 13.43
N ASP A 261 -3.56 -3.41 12.36
CA ASP A 261 -4.63 -3.87 11.49
C ASP A 261 -4.05 -4.86 10.46
N ASP A 262 -3.53 -5.99 10.94
CA ASP A 262 -2.98 -7.04 10.07
C ASP A 262 -4.04 -8.12 9.80
N HIS A 263 -4.04 -8.65 8.58
CA HIS A 263 -4.85 -9.83 8.28
C HIS A 263 -4.37 -10.98 9.16
N ASN A 264 -5.29 -11.71 9.79
CA ASN A 264 -4.92 -12.83 10.65
C ASN A 264 -3.99 -13.79 9.88
N LEU A 265 -2.69 -13.80 10.24
CA LEU A 265 -1.69 -14.55 9.51
C LEU A 265 -2.00 -16.05 9.52
N LEU A 266 -2.59 -16.55 10.61
CA LEU A 266 -3.09 -17.92 10.69
C LEU A 266 -4.11 -18.18 9.58
N GLU A 267 -5.11 -17.31 9.46
CA GLU A 267 -6.14 -17.44 8.43
C GLU A 267 -5.55 -17.35 7.02
N THR A 268 -4.65 -16.40 6.79
CA THR A 268 -3.97 -16.19 5.50
C THR A 268 -3.16 -17.43 5.08
N VAL A 269 -2.41 -18.01 6.02
CA VAL A 269 -1.61 -19.22 5.75
C VAL A 269 -2.51 -20.41 5.47
N LEU A 270 -3.52 -20.65 6.31
CA LEU A 270 -4.37 -21.85 6.20
C LEU A 270 -5.30 -21.79 4.98
N ASN A 271 -5.85 -20.63 4.66
CA ASN A 271 -6.91 -20.50 3.64
C ASN A 271 -6.38 -20.12 2.26
N TRP A 272 -5.18 -19.56 2.17
CA TRP A 272 -4.61 -19.11 0.90
C TRP A 272 -3.23 -19.70 0.63
N ALA A 273 -2.26 -19.49 1.53
CA ALA A 273 -0.87 -19.86 1.23
C ALA A 273 -0.67 -21.38 1.12
N LEU A 274 -1.12 -22.14 2.12
CA LEU A 274 -0.93 -23.59 2.17
C LEU A 274 -1.63 -24.33 1.01
N PRO A 275 -2.91 -24.04 0.67
CA PRO A 275 -3.54 -24.60 -0.52
C PRO A 275 -2.80 -24.24 -1.81
N LYS A 276 -2.29 -23.01 -1.91
CA LYS A 276 -1.55 -22.57 -3.09
C LYS A 276 -0.21 -23.30 -3.23
N VAL A 277 0.51 -23.49 -2.14
CA VAL A 277 1.76 -24.28 -2.10
C VAL A 277 1.48 -25.71 -2.52
N LYS A 278 0.44 -26.35 -1.98
CA LYS A 278 0.05 -27.71 -2.37
C LYS A 278 -0.15 -27.84 -3.88
N GLN A 279 -0.95 -26.94 -4.46
CA GLN A 279 -1.20 -26.91 -5.91
C GLN A 279 0.11 -26.76 -6.72
N LEU A 280 1.03 -25.89 -6.28
CA LEU A 280 2.30 -25.68 -6.99
C LEU A 280 3.22 -26.90 -6.89
N MET A 281 3.30 -27.54 -5.73
CA MET A 281 4.12 -28.74 -5.53
C MET A 281 3.62 -29.91 -6.39
N GLU A 282 2.31 -30.09 -6.51
CA GLU A 282 1.70 -31.06 -7.43
C GLU A 282 2.04 -30.74 -8.90
N GLN A 283 1.92 -29.47 -9.31
CA GLN A 283 2.26 -29.03 -10.67
C GLN A 283 3.73 -29.24 -11.03
N TRP A 284 4.63 -29.13 -10.06
CA TRP A 284 6.06 -29.32 -10.26
C TRP A 284 6.51 -30.78 -10.11
N GLY A 285 5.59 -31.72 -9.86
CA GLY A 285 5.92 -33.14 -9.70
C GLY A 285 6.57 -33.49 -8.35
N TYR A 286 6.44 -32.61 -7.35
CA TYR A 286 6.97 -32.78 -5.99
C TYR A 286 5.84 -32.88 -4.96
N ALA A 287 4.76 -33.57 -5.30
CA ALA A 287 3.59 -33.70 -4.42
C ALA A 287 4.00 -34.29 -3.06
N LEU A 288 3.65 -33.58 -1.98
CA LEU A 288 3.80 -34.07 -0.61
C LEU A 288 2.55 -34.88 -0.20
N PRO A 289 2.67 -35.85 0.71
CA PRO A 289 1.53 -36.60 1.23
C PRO A 289 0.47 -35.69 1.88
N GLU A 290 -0.81 -36.07 1.82
CA GLU A 290 -1.90 -35.30 2.46
C GLU A 290 -1.66 -35.09 3.96
N GLU A 291 -1.10 -36.11 4.62
CA GLU A 291 -0.75 -36.11 6.03
C GLU A 291 0.15 -34.94 6.42
N PHE A 292 1.08 -34.52 5.54
CA PHE A 292 1.95 -33.38 5.78
C PHE A 292 1.14 -32.08 5.93
N TYR A 293 0.15 -31.86 5.05
CA TYR A 293 -0.66 -30.65 5.08
C TYR A 293 -1.58 -30.63 6.31
N GLN A 294 -2.20 -31.77 6.64
CA GLN A 294 -3.05 -31.90 7.83
C GLN A 294 -2.24 -31.68 9.12
N ASP A 295 -1.05 -32.27 9.21
CA ASP A 295 -0.11 -32.09 10.32
C ASP A 295 0.34 -30.63 10.44
N TYR A 296 0.68 -29.98 9.32
CA TYR A 296 1.03 -28.57 9.29
C TYR A 296 -0.12 -27.69 9.79
N GLN A 297 -1.35 -27.88 9.27
CA GLN A 297 -2.51 -27.10 9.69
C GLN A 297 -2.75 -27.24 11.20
N THR A 298 -2.66 -28.46 11.72
CA THR A 298 -2.86 -28.76 13.14
C THR A 298 -1.78 -28.12 14.00
N LYS A 299 -0.51 -28.39 13.70
CA LYS A 299 0.63 -27.88 14.48
C LYS A 299 0.72 -26.37 14.42
N PHE A 300 0.55 -25.77 13.24
CA PHE A 300 0.60 -24.32 13.09
C PHE A 300 -0.53 -23.63 13.85
N SER A 301 -1.76 -24.16 13.82
CA SER A 301 -2.87 -23.62 14.60
C SER A 301 -2.65 -23.68 16.11
N GLN A 302 -1.96 -24.71 16.60
CA GLN A 302 -1.60 -24.85 18.02
C GLN A 302 -0.43 -23.94 18.44
N LEU A 303 0.53 -23.74 17.54
CA LEU A 303 1.70 -22.90 17.78
C LEU A 303 1.40 -21.42 17.62
N TYR A 304 0.51 -21.05 16.70
CA TYR A 304 0.25 -19.66 16.34
C TYR A 304 -0.12 -18.77 17.54
N PRO A 305 -1.03 -19.16 18.46
CA PRO A 305 -1.31 -18.36 19.66
C PRO A 305 -0.07 -18.12 20.54
N LYS A 306 0.90 -19.04 20.52
CA LYS A 306 2.15 -18.99 21.29
C LYS A 306 3.26 -18.23 20.58
N LEU A 307 3.08 -17.85 19.31
CA LEU A 307 4.10 -17.11 18.57
C LEU A 307 4.28 -15.70 19.15
N PRO A 308 5.52 -15.17 19.16
CA PRO A 308 5.78 -13.80 19.55
C PRO A 308 5.00 -12.81 18.67
N TRP A 309 4.59 -11.69 19.26
CA TRP A 309 3.74 -10.68 18.61
C TRP A 309 4.26 -10.20 17.25
N LEU A 310 5.57 -10.04 17.08
CA LEU A 310 6.16 -9.63 15.80
C LEU A 310 5.85 -10.59 14.65
N TRP A 311 5.79 -11.89 14.94
CA TRP A 311 5.58 -12.95 13.95
C TRP A 311 4.12 -13.04 13.52
N LYS A 312 3.21 -12.40 14.26
CA LYS A 312 1.80 -12.29 13.93
C LYS A 312 1.48 -11.02 13.14
N ASN A 313 2.40 -10.06 13.11
CA ASN A 313 2.22 -8.72 12.54
C ASN A 313 3.26 -8.46 11.43
N HIS A 314 3.01 -9.05 10.28
CA HIS A 314 3.91 -9.07 9.12
C HIS A 314 4.17 -7.67 8.54
N ASP A 315 3.22 -6.74 8.67
CA ASP A 315 3.42 -5.37 8.20
C ASP A 315 4.40 -4.56 9.05
N ILE A 316 4.56 -4.89 10.34
CA ILE A 316 5.62 -4.31 11.18
C ILE A 316 7.00 -4.80 10.73
N ILE A 317 7.13 -6.07 10.33
CA ILE A 317 8.39 -6.63 9.83
C ILE A 317 8.80 -5.96 8.51
N LYS A 318 7.87 -5.76 7.58
CA LYS A 318 8.16 -5.08 6.30
C LYS A 318 8.63 -3.65 6.51
N GLU A 319 8.02 -2.94 7.45
CA GLU A 319 8.32 -1.52 7.68
C GLU A 319 9.58 -1.33 8.52
N THR A 320 9.88 -2.24 9.45
CA THR A 320 11.14 -2.25 10.20
C THR A 320 12.33 -2.79 9.40
N ALA A 321 12.13 -3.71 8.45
CA ALA A 321 13.20 -4.22 7.58
C ALA A 321 13.59 -3.26 6.43
N ARG A 322 12.84 -2.17 6.25
CA ARG A 322 13.17 -1.06 5.33
C ARG A 322 13.96 0.08 5.99
N LEU A 323 14.15 0.00 7.31
CA LEU A 323 15.02 0.86 8.10
C LEU A 323 16.45 0.29 8.09
#